data_AF-A0A9D9G3G1-F1
#
_entry.id   AF-A0A9D9G3G1-F1
#
_cell.length_a   1.000
_cell.length_b   1.000
_cell.length_c   1.000
_cell.angle_alpha   90.00
_cell.angle_beta   90.00
_cell.angle_gamma   90.00
#
_symmetry.space_group_name_H-M   'P 1'
#
loop_
_entity.id
_entity.type
_entity.pdbx_description
1 polymer ?
#
loop_
_entity_poly.entity_id
_entity_poly.type
_entity_poly.pdbx_seq_one_letter_code
_entity_poly.pdbx_strand_id
1 'polypeptide(L)'
;TFSPTQTRRIYNEEELGEKNLAAFARIASIQDTWTDMNAVNAAQKRLAEARQEQKNEKKNRDFTFVINDNKTYYNLFDFKDPLAQQKAKIWLETEKEYQAKQKELETLRTRYATMTEVQRVQIAPQIRLTETAVERLAADKLKLEKEIRRTELNQ
;
A
#
# COMPACT_ATOMS: atom_id res chain seq x y z
N THR A 1 -10.60 -11.90 -12.12
CA THR A 1 -10.23 -12.96 -13.08
C THR A 1 -10.62 -12.52 -14.47
N PHE A 2 -9.69 -12.60 -15.41
CA PHE A 2 -9.92 -12.29 -16.82
C PHE A 2 -10.71 -13.43 -17.48
N SER A 3 -11.76 -13.10 -18.25
CA SER A 3 -12.53 -14.08 -19.02
C SER A 3 -12.18 -13.92 -20.50
N PRO A 4 -11.32 -14.78 -21.08
CA PRO A 4 -10.94 -14.67 -22.47
C PRO A 4 -12.12 -15.04 -23.38
N THR A 5 -12.16 -14.44 -24.56
CA THR A 5 -12.99 -14.96 -25.66
C THR A 5 -12.35 -16.25 -26.18
N GLN A 6 -13.14 -17.28 -26.49
CA GLN A 6 -12.63 -18.55 -27.02
C GLN A 6 -11.97 -18.38 -28.40
N THR A 7 -12.43 -17.40 -29.17
CA THR A 7 -11.90 -17.07 -30.50
C THR A 7 -11.68 -15.57 -30.62
N ARG A 8 -10.77 -15.19 -31.54
CA ARG A 8 -10.58 -13.80 -31.95
C ARG A 8 -11.81 -13.35 -32.73
N ARG A 9 -12.43 -12.25 -32.29
CA ARG A 9 -13.46 -11.56 -33.08
C ARG A 9 -12.81 -10.50 -33.97
N ILE A 10 -13.19 -10.50 -35.24
CA ILE A 10 -12.84 -9.46 -36.21
C ILE A 10 -14.07 -8.56 -36.30
N TYR A 11 -13.89 -7.26 -36.08
CA TYR A 11 -14.95 -6.26 -36.11
C TYR A 11 -14.96 -5.60 -37.49
N ASN A 12 -16.07 -5.72 -38.23
CA ASN A 12 -16.23 -5.15 -39.56
C ASN A 12 -17.33 -4.07 -39.58
N GLU A 13 -17.20 -3.10 -40.48
CA GLU A 13 -18.13 -1.97 -40.60
C GLU A 13 -19.55 -2.40 -41.00
N GLU A 14 -19.68 -3.44 -41.84
CA GLU A 14 -20.98 -3.96 -42.30
C GLU A 14 -21.84 -4.52 -41.16
N GLU A 15 -21.21 -5.07 -40.11
CA GLU A 15 -21.90 -5.70 -38.98
C GLU A 15 -22.13 -4.72 -37.81
N LEU A 16 -21.21 -3.78 -37.59
CA LEU A 16 -21.22 -2.89 -36.42
C LEU A 16 -21.64 -1.46 -36.73
N GLY A 17 -21.51 -1.03 -38.00
CA GLY A 17 -21.65 0.34 -38.43
C GLY A 17 -20.43 1.21 -38.06
N GLU A 18 -20.15 2.21 -38.88
CA GLU A 18 -19.01 3.13 -38.76
C GLU A 18 -18.88 3.74 -37.36
N LYS A 19 -20.00 4.15 -36.76
CA LYS A 19 -20.03 4.79 -35.43
C LYS A 19 -19.56 3.86 -34.32
N ASN A 20 -20.03 2.61 -34.29
CA ASN A 20 -19.63 1.66 -33.25
C ASN A 20 -18.21 1.15 -33.49
N LEU A 21 -17.80 0.98 -34.75
CA LEU A 21 -16.43 0.62 -35.10
C LEU A 21 -15.43 1.69 -34.63
N ALA A 22 -15.74 2.97 -34.87
CA ALA A 22 -14.94 4.10 -34.38
C ALA A 22 -14.95 4.24 -32.85
N ALA A 23 -16.05 3.86 -32.18
CA ALA A 23 -16.12 3.82 -30.72
C ALA A 23 -15.27 2.68 -30.14
N PHE A 24 -15.29 1.49 -30.76
CA PHE A 24 -14.53 0.33 -30.33
C PHE A 24 -13.04 0.52 -30.56
N ALA A 25 -12.65 1.11 -31.70
CA ALA A 25 -11.26 1.46 -32.00
C ALA A 25 -10.66 2.43 -30.96
N ARG A 26 -11.49 3.32 -30.40
CA ARG A 26 -11.09 4.25 -29.34
C ARG A 26 -11.31 3.72 -27.93
N ILE A 27 -11.83 2.49 -27.78
CA ILE A 27 -12.16 1.85 -26.49
C ILE A 27 -13.05 2.79 -25.65
N ALA A 28 -14.09 3.36 -26.27
CA ALA A 28 -14.96 4.33 -25.62
C ALA A 28 -15.69 3.74 -24.39
N SER A 29 -16.10 2.47 -24.47
CA SER A 29 -16.68 1.71 -23.38
C SER A 29 -16.35 0.22 -23.55
N ILE A 30 -15.79 -0.39 -22.51
CA ILE A 30 -15.49 -1.83 -22.51
C ILE A 30 -16.80 -2.65 -22.37
N GLN A 31 -17.86 -2.06 -21.81
CA GLN A 31 -19.16 -2.71 -21.64
C GLN A 31 -19.80 -3.06 -22.97
N ASP A 32 -19.52 -2.28 -24.02
CA ASP A 32 -20.07 -2.47 -25.36
C ASP A 32 -19.55 -3.76 -26.02
N THR A 33 -18.47 -4.34 -25.47
CA THR A 33 -17.90 -5.63 -25.91
C THR A 33 -18.39 -6.82 -25.08
N TRP A 34 -19.26 -6.61 -24.09
CA TRP A 34 -19.82 -7.68 -23.27
C TRP A 34 -20.86 -8.47 -24.04
N THR A 35 -20.64 -9.78 -24.13
CA THR A 35 -21.46 -10.68 -24.94
C THR A 35 -22.30 -11.61 -24.08
N ASP A 36 -21.70 -12.17 -23.03
CA ASP A 36 -22.38 -13.02 -22.04
C ASP A 36 -22.58 -12.26 -20.73
N MET A 37 -23.79 -11.71 -20.55
CA MET A 37 -24.15 -10.98 -19.33
C MET A 37 -24.16 -11.88 -18.08
N ASN A 38 -24.41 -13.19 -18.23
CA ASN A 38 -24.37 -14.12 -17.09
C ASN A 38 -22.92 -14.30 -16.61
N ALA A 39 -21.98 -14.47 -17.53
CA ALA A 39 -20.55 -14.54 -17.20
C ALA A 39 -20.04 -13.24 -16.57
N VAL A 40 -20.46 -12.08 -17.09
CA VAL A 40 -20.14 -10.76 -16.52
C VAL A 40 -20.68 -10.64 -15.09
N ASN A 41 -21.96 -10.96 -14.88
CA ASN A 41 -22.59 -10.89 -13.55
C ASN A 41 -21.90 -11.84 -12.55
N ALA A 42 -21.55 -13.05 -12.97
CA ALA A 42 -20.81 -14.01 -12.14
C ALA A 42 -19.40 -13.51 -11.80
N ALA A 43 -18.72 -12.85 -12.73
CA ALA A 43 -17.41 -12.24 -12.50
C ALA A 43 -17.50 -11.02 -11.55
N GLN A 44 -18.53 -10.18 -11.72
CA GLN A 44 -18.81 -9.06 -10.82
C GLN A 44 -19.13 -9.53 -9.40
N LYS A 45 -19.92 -10.60 -9.26
CA LYS A 45 -20.23 -11.22 -7.96
C LYS A 45 -18.96 -11.73 -7.28
N ARG A 46 -18.12 -12.50 -7.97
CA ARG A 46 -16.81 -12.94 -7.46
C ARG A 46 -15.92 -11.77 -7.04
N LEU A 47 -15.92 -10.68 -7.82
CA LEU A 47 -15.15 -9.48 -7.49
C LEU A 47 -15.69 -8.81 -6.21
N ALA A 48 -17.02 -8.74 -6.06
CA ALA A 48 -17.65 -8.22 -4.86
C ALA A 48 -17.34 -9.08 -3.63
N GLU A 49 -17.40 -10.41 -3.76
CA GLU A 49 -17.04 -11.37 -2.72
C GLU A 49 -15.57 -11.22 -2.31
N ALA A 50 -14.63 -11.21 -3.26
CA ALA A 50 -13.21 -11.00 -2.97
C ALA A 50 -12.93 -9.64 -2.30
N ARG A 51 -13.65 -8.57 -2.71
CA ARG A 51 -13.57 -7.26 -2.05
C ARG A 51 -14.14 -7.30 -0.63
N GLN A 52 -15.22 -8.05 -0.40
CA GLN A 52 -15.81 -8.22 0.93
C GLN A 52 -14.91 -9.07 1.83
N GLU A 53 -14.31 -10.14 1.33
CA GLU A 53 -13.29 -10.92 2.03
C GLU A 53 -12.12 -10.03 2.46
N GLN A 54 -11.58 -9.22 1.55
CA GLN A 54 -10.55 -8.21 1.88
C GLN A 54 -11.03 -7.20 2.93
N LYS A 55 -12.32 -6.81 2.92
CA LYS A 55 -12.89 -5.90 3.92
C LYS A 55 -13.11 -6.59 5.27
N ASN A 56 -13.40 -7.88 5.28
CA ASN A 56 -13.58 -8.69 6.48
C ASN A 56 -12.22 -9.05 7.12
N GLU A 57 -11.18 -9.28 6.33
CA GLU A 57 -9.80 -9.44 6.80
C GLU A 57 -9.22 -8.17 7.44
N LYS A 58 -9.76 -6.99 7.11
CA LYS A 58 -9.41 -5.72 7.77
C LYS A 58 -10.03 -5.56 9.17
N LYS A 59 -10.78 -6.54 9.69
CA LYS A 59 -11.28 -6.47 11.07
C LYS A 59 -10.09 -6.63 12.05
N ASN A 60 -9.80 -5.55 12.78
CA ASN A 60 -8.78 -5.42 13.84
C ASN A 60 -7.36 -5.85 13.47
N ARG A 61 -6.74 -5.13 12.52
CA ARG A 61 -5.28 -5.13 12.38
C ARG A 61 -4.76 -3.77 12.85
N ASP A 62 -4.08 -3.75 14.00
CA ASP A 62 -3.48 -2.53 14.54
C ASP A 62 -2.19 -2.16 13.78
N PHE A 63 -1.44 -3.18 13.35
CA PHE A 63 -0.22 -3.03 12.54
C PHE A 63 -0.01 -4.27 11.66
N THR A 64 1.10 -4.31 10.92
CA THR A 64 1.53 -5.50 10.19
C THR A 64 3.01 -5.70 10.45
N PHE A 65 3.36 -6.79 11.13
CA PHE A 65 4.73 -7.13 11.49
C PHE A 65 5.07 -8.52 10.94
N VAL A 66 5.98 -8.58 9.98
CA VAL A 66 6.41 -9.85 9.36
C VAL A 66 7.53 -10.47 10.21
N ILE A 67 7.27 -11.67 10.74
CA ILE A 67 8.25 -12.44 11.52
C ILE A 67 9.10 -13.31 10.59
N ASN A 68 8.44 -14.10 9.73
CA ASN A 68 9.06 -14.93 8.70
C ASN A 68 8.06 -15.19 7.55
N ASP A 69 8.47 -15.98 6.54
CA ASP A 69 7.65 -16.26 5.35
C ASP A 69 6.28 -16.87 5.65
N ASN A 70 6.12 -17.51 6.81
CA ASN A 70 4.90 -18.21 7.21
C ASN A 70 4.12 -17.50 8.34
N LYS A 71 4.67 -16.44 8.96
CA LYS A 71 4.11 -15.78 10.14
C LYS A 71 4.16 -14.27 10.01
N THR A 72 2.97 -13.67 10.01
CA THR A 72 2.77 -12.22 10.10
C THR A 72 1.83 -11.93 11.26
N TYR A 73 2.21 -11.00 12.12
CA TYR A 73 1.43 -10.57 13.27
C TYR A 73 0.74 -9.24 12.98
N TYR A 74 -0.45 -9.07 13.52
CA TYR A 74 -1.32 -7.93 13.27
C TYR A 74 -1.72 -7.18 14.54
N ASN A 75 -1.56 -7.80 15.72
CA ASN A 75 -1.89 -7.25 17.03
C ASN A 75 -0.77 -7.51 18.05
N LEU A 76 -0.68 -6.69 19.11
CA LEU A 76 0.33 -6.88 20.17
C LEU A 76 0.17 -8.22 20.91
N PHE A 77 -1.04 -8.77 20.94
CA PHE A 77 -1.32 -10.07 21.56
C PHE A 77 -0.90 -11.26 20.71
N ASP A 78 -0.52 -11.05 19.44
CA ASP A 78 -0.03 -12.13 18.58
C ASP A 78 1.40 -12.55 18.94
N PHE A 79 2.14 -11.69 19.65
CA PHE A 79 3.46 -11.98 20.19
C PHE A 79 3.37 -12.96 21.36
N LYS A 80 4.13 -14.05 21.27
CA LYS A 80 4.12 -15.12 22.26
C LYS A 80 5.09 -14.85 23.41
N ASP A 81 6.18 -14.14 23.13
CA ASP A 81 7.17 -13.79 24.15
C ASP A 81 6.82 -12.44 24.80
N PRO A 82 6.71 -12.34 26.13
CA PRO A 82 6.47 -11.07 26.82
C PRO A 82 7.52 -9.99 26.50
N LEU A 83 8.79 -10.37 26.32
CA LEU A 83 9.85 -9.45 25.92
C LEU A 83 9.68 -8.99 24.48
N ALA A 84 9.27 -9.88 23.57
CA ALA A 84 8.98 -9.49 22.18
C ALA A 84 7.77 -8.54 22.11
N GLN A 85 6.73 -8.81 22.89
CA GLN A 85 5.57 -7.93 23.01
C GLN A 85 5.95 -6.53 23.54
N GLN A 86 6.79 -6.47 24.58
CA GLN A 86 7.27 -5.18 25.11
C GLN A 86 8.09 -4.42 24.06
N LYS A 87 8.99 -5.09 23.34
CA LYS A 87 9.77 -4.47 22.25
C LYS A 87 8.90 -4.05 21.08
N ALA A 88 7.86 -4.82 20.74
CA ALA A 88 6.89 -4.47 19.71
C ALA A 88 6.11 -3.20 20.05
N LYS A 89 5.78 -2.99 21.33
CA LYS A 89 5.19 -1.73 21.79
C LYS A 89 6.13 -0.54 21.56
N ILE A 90 7.41 -0.67 21.92
CA ILE A 90 8.42 0.36 21.68
C ILE A 90 8.58 0.62 20.17
N TRP A 91 8.65 -0.45 19.37
CA TRP A 91 8.72 -0.35 17.91
C TRP A 91 7.52 0.42 17.32
N LEU A 92 6.31 0.20 17.83
CA LEU A 92 5.11 0.91 17.38
C LEU A 92 5.18 2.41 17.71
N GLU A 93 5.68 2.76 18.90
CA GLU A 93 5.90 4.16 19.30
C GLU A 93 6.97 4.82 18.42
N THR A 94 8.10 4.14 18.19
CA THR A 94 9.17 4.60 17.29
C THR A 94 8.68 4.75 15.85
N GLU A 95 7.85 3.84 15.34
CA GLU A 95 7.27 3.93 14.00
C GLU A 95 6.38 5.17 13.88
N LYS A 96 5.55 5.45 14.89
CA LYS A 96 4.71 6.64 14.90
C LYS A 96 5.54 7.93 14.88
N GLU A 97 6.61 7.97 15.67
CA GLU A 97 7.54 9.11 15.69
C GLU A 97 8.27 9.28 14.34
N TYR A 98 8.75 8.18 13.77
CA TYR A 98 9.40 8.14 12.47
C TYR A 98 8.50 8.69 11.35
N GLN A 99 7.23 8.27 11.31
CA GLN A 99 6.26 8.77 10.34
C GLN A 99 5.97 10.27 10.53
N ALA A 100 5.84 10.72 11.79
CA ALA A 100 5.65 12.14 12.08
C ALA A 100 6.84 12.98 11.62
N LYS A 101 8.07 12.52 11.88
CA LYS A 101 9.31 13.20 11.47
C LYS A 101 9.51 13.19 9.95
N GLN A 102 9.16 12.11 9.27
CA GLN A 102 9.15 12.09 7.80
C GLN A 102 8.19 13.14 7.21
N LYS A 103 6.98 13.24 7.76
CA LYS A 103 5.99 14.23 7.30
C LYS A 103 6.46 15.67 7.55
N GLU A 104 7.10 15.91 8.70
CA GLU A 104 7.75 17.19 9.01
C GLU A 104 8.86 17.50 7.98
N LEU A 105 9.74 16.55 7.72
CA LEU A 105 10.82 16.68 6.75
C LEU A 105 10.30 17.01 5.34
N GLU A 106 9.26 16.31 4.89
CA GLU A 106 8.65 16.55 3.58
C GLU A 106 8.05 17.95 3.48
N THR A 107 7.41 18.42 4.56
CA THR A 107 6.88 19.78 4.64
C THR A 107 8.00 20.82 4.56
N LEU A 108 9.11 20.60 5.25
CA LEU A 108 10.28 21.49 5.22
C LEU A 108 10.93 21.51 3.82
N ARG A 109 11.07 20.35 3.17
CA ARG A 109 11.61 20.23 1.80
C ARG A 109 10.72 20.92 0.77
N THR A 110 9.40 20.75 0.88
CA THR A 110 8.44 21.45 0.01
C THR A 110 8.56 22.97 0.17
N ARG A 111 8.62 23.45 1.42
CA ARG A 111 8.83 24.88 1.70
C ARG A 111 10.15 25.38 1.12
N TYR A 112 11.24 24.65 1.31
CA TYR A 112 12.55 24.97 0.77
C TYR A 112 12.54 25.15 -0.75
N ALA A 113 11.83 24.29 -1.48
CA ALA A 113 11.71 24.39 -2.94
C ALA A 113 11.02 25.68 -3.40
N THR A 114 10.08 26.21 -2.61
CA THR A 114 9.28 27.41 -2.94
C THR A 114 9.85 28.74 -2.42
N MET A 115 10.87 28.70 -1.56
CA MET A 115 11.37 29.86 -0.81
C MET A 115 12.51 30.62 -1.51
N THR A 116 12.70 31.88 -1.11
CA THR A 116 13.83 32.71 -1.57
C THR A 116 15.15 32.23 -0.97
N GLU A 117 16.28 32.62 -1.56
CA GLU A 117 17.60 32.16 -1.15
C GLU A 117 17.93 32.46 0.32
N VAL A 118 17.56 33.65 0.81
CA VAL A 118 17.75 34.03 2.22
C VAL A 118 16.94 33.13 3.16
N GLN A 119 15.70 32.83 2.82
CA GLN A 119 14.83 31.95 3.61
C GLN A 119 15.33 30.50 3.60
N ARG A 120 15.85 30.03 2.46
CA ARG A 120 16.46 28.71 2.32
C ARG A 120 17.63 28.50 3.27
N VAL A 121 18.50 29.50 3.41
CA VAL A 121 19.65 29.43 4.35
C VAL A 121 19.18 29.29 5.80
N GLN A 122 18.06 29.90 6.18
CA GLN A 122 17.54 29.82 7.55
C GLN A 122 16.94 28.46 7.90
N ILE A 123 16.25 27.80 6.96
CA ILE A 123 15.59 26.51 7.24
C ILE A 123 16.49 25.29 6.95
N ALA A 124 17.58 25.47 6.20
CA ALA A 124 18.49 24.37 5.86
C ALA A 124 19.09 23.63 7.08
N PRO A 125 19.47 24.29 8.20
CA PRO A 125 19.91 23.60 9.41
C PRO A 125 18.81 22.72 10.02
N GLN A 126 17.56 23.19 10.01
CA GLN A 126 16.43 22.43 10.53
C GLN A 126 16.17 21.19 9.68
N ILE A 127 16.24 21.30 8.34
CA ILE A 127 16.12 20.17 7.43
C ILE A 127 17.16 19.11 7.76
N ARG A 128 18.44 19.50 7.87
CA ARG A 128 19.53 18.56 8.19
C ARG A 128 19.34 17.87 9.53
N LEU A 129 18.93 18.63 10.56
CA LEU A 129 18.66 18.06 11.88
C LEU A 129 17.52 17.02 11.82
N THR A 130 16.43 17.34 11.12
CA THR A 130 15.30 16.42 10.95
C THR A 130 15.70 15.19 10.13
N GLU A 131 16.56 15.34 9.11
CA GLU A 131 17.11 14.22 8.33
C GLU A 131 17.91 13.26 9.21
N THR A 132 18.83 13.77 10.03
CA THR A 132 19.60 12.95 10.98
C THR A 132 18.68 12.25 11.99
N ALA A 133 17.63 12.92 12.47
CA ALA A 133 16.66 12.30 13.37
C ALA A 133 15.88 11.17 12.69
N VAL A 134 15.42 11.36 11.44
CA VAL A 134 14.74 10.34 10.64
C VAL A 134 15.65 9.14 10.40
N GLU A 135 16.92 9.37 10.07
CA GLU A 135 17.92 8.31 9.87
C GLU A 135 18.15 7.49 11.15
N ARG A 136 18.31 8.16 12.30
CA ARG A 136 18.46 7.51 13.60
C ARG A 136 17.23 6.65 13.93
N LEU A 137 16.03 7.20 13.79
CA LEU A 137 14.78 6.47 14.06
C LEU A 137 14.62 5.26 13.14
N ALA A 138 15.02 5.37 11.87
CA ALA A 138 15.01 4.24 10.95
C ALA A 138 15.99 3.13 11.38
N ALA A 139 17.18 3.49 11.85
CA ALA A 139 18.17 2.53 12.37
C ALA A 139 17.68 1.84 13.66
N ASP A 140 17.12 2.61 14.59
CA ASP A 140 16.57 2.10 15.85
C ASP A 140 15.39 1.15 15.59
N LYS A 141 14.49 1.51 14.67
CA LYS A 141 13.40 0.65 14.20
C LYS A 141 13.93 -0.68 13.65
N LEU A 142 14.90 -0.64 12.75
CA LEU A 142 15.47 -1.86 12.14
C LEU A 142 16.12 -2.76 13.21
N LYS A 143 16.79 -2.17 14.20
CA LYS A 143 17.36 -2.91 15.33
C LYS A 143 16.27 -3.59 16.16
N LEU A 144 15.22 -2.85 16.53
CA LEU A 144 14.08 -3.40 17.26
C LEU A 144 13.42 -4.53 16.48
N GLU A 145 13.22 -4.39 15.17
CA GLU A 145 12.64 -5.45 14.34
C GLU A 145 13.47 -6.73 14.36
N LYS A 146 14.79 -6.62 14.23
CA LYS A 146 15.70 -7.78 14.30
C LYS A 146 15.64 -8.44 15.67
N GLU A 147 15.62 -7.66 16.74
CA GLU A 147 15.53 -8.19 18.09
C GLU A 147 14.20 -8.89 18.36
N ILE A 148 13.07 -8.31 17.93
CA ILE A 148 11.74 -8.91 18.03
C ILE A 148 11.70 -10.24 17.27
N ARG A 149 12.14 -10.26 16.00
CA ARG A 149 12.21 -11.50 15.21
C ARG A 149 13.09 -12.56 15.87
N ARG A 150 14.25 -12.17 16.39
CA ARG A 150 15.16 -13.10 17.09
C ARG A 150 14.51 -13.69 18.34
N THR A 151 13.83 -12.88 19.15
CA THR A 151 13.16 -13.36 20.36
C THR A 151 12.01 -14.32 20.02
N GLU A 152 11.20 -14.00 19.01
CA GLU A 152 10.08 -14.85 18.59
C GLU A 152 10.50 -16.16 17.89
N LEU A 153 11.66 -16.18 17.24
CA LEU A 153 12.19 -17.37 16.56
C LEU A 153 13.00 -18.29 17.49
N ASN A 154 13.54 -17.76 18.59
CA ASN A 154 14.32 -18.52 19.58
C ASN A 154 13.46 -19.09 20.71
N GLN A 155 12.13 -19.04 20.56
CA GLN A 155 11.15 -19.61 21.49
C GLN A 155 10.90 -21.09 21.23
#